data_AF-A0A9E3H047-F1
#
_entry.id   AF-A0A9E3H047-F1
#
_cell.length_a   1.000
_cell.length_b   1.000
_cell.length_c   1.000
_cell.angle_alpha   90.00
_cell.angle_beta   90.00
_cell.angle_gamma   90.00
#
_symmetry.space_group_name_H-M   'P 1'
#
loop_
_entity.id
_entity.type
_entity.pdbx_description
1 polymer ?
#
loop_
_entity_poly.entity_id
_entity_poly.type
_entity_poly.pdbx_seq_one_letter_code
_entity_poly.pdbx_strand_id
1 'polypeptide(L)'
;MGKRRAKSPFEDKPVIDGLLEWMDAPEGEQSIAALDLVFDALAHAGVDAGQRKIVWADGKRLSIEQSAARIQAEHPGVARELIEDHVVGWIESCAPESCSEHQLEELDRLIEPWVDDYESTSRAGRK
;
A
#
# COMPACT_ATOMS: atom_id res chain seq x y z
N MET A 1 -0.68 0.87 53.58
CA MET A 1 -0.12 0.48 52.27
C MET A 1 -1.22 -0.15 51.43
N GLY A 2 -1.42 0.30 50.20
CA GLY A 2 -2.44 -0.25 49.30
C GLY A 2 -2.49 0.56 48.01
N LYS A 3 -1.41 0.54 47.23
CA LYS A 3 -1.35 1.20 45.92
C LYS A 3 -2.38 0.50 45.02
N ARG A 4 -3.51 1.16 44.74
CA ARG A 4 -4.42 0.74 43.68
C ARG A 4 -3.67 0.87 42.37
N ARG A 5 -3.32 -0.26 41.75
CA ARG A 5 -2.77 -0.30 40.39
C ARG A 5 -3.80 0.38 39.48
N ALA A 6 -3.39 1.46 38.83
CA ALA A 6 -4.14 2.02 37.72
C ALA A 6 -4.21 0.92 36.65
N LYS A 7 -5.42 0.51 36.27
CA LYS A 7 -5.60 -0.31 35.06
C LYS A 7 -5.16 0.53 33.87
N SER A 8 -4.38 -0.10 33.01
CA SER A 8 -3.81 0.51 31.81
C SER A 8 -4.97 0.80 30.83
N PRO A 9 -5.06 1.99 30.22
CA PRO A 9 -6.13 2.37 29.28
C PRO A 9 -6.05 1.64 27.93
N PHE A 10 -5.31 0.53 27.87
CA PHE A 10 -5.06 -0.27 26.67
C PHE A 10 -5.73 -1.64 26.72
N GLU A 11 -6.45 -1.99 27.80
CA GLU A 11 -7.05 -3.34 27.97
C GLU A 11 -8.35 -3.56 27.16
N ASP A 12 -8.91 -2.54 26.50
CA ASP A 12 -10.14 -2.64 25.69
C ASP A 12 -9.96 -1.83 24.39
N LYS A 13 -9.25 -2.40 23.40
CA LYS A 13 -9.07 -1.78 22.08
C LYS A 13 -9.81 -2.61 21.02
N PRO A 14 -11.11 -2.40 20.81
CA PRO A 14 -11.90 -3.12 19.81
C PRO A 14 -11.36 -2.96 18.38
N VAL A 15 -10.56 -1.91 18.13
CA VAL A 15 -9.86 -1.71 16.86
C VAL A 15 -8.73 -2.72 16.66
N ILE A 16 -7.99 -3.10 17.71
CA ILE A 16 -6.91 -4.10 17.63
C ILE A 16 -7.51 -5.50 17.55
N ASP A 17 -8.56 -5.76 18.33
CA ASP A 17 -9.26 -7.05 18.32
C ASP A 17 -9.94 -7.31 16.97
N GLY A 18 -10.62 -6.30 16.41
CA GLY A 18 -11.20 -6.39 15.07
C GLY A 18 -10.16 -6.47 13.94
N LEU A 19 -8.98 -5.87 14.10
CA LEU A 19 -7.87 -6.05 13.15
C LEU A 19 -7.32 -7.49 13.20
N LEU A 20 -7.16 -8.05 14.40
CA LEU A 20 -6.68 -9.43 14.58
C LEU A 20 -7.69 -10.43 14.01
N GLU A 21 -8.98 -10.25 14.30
CA GLU A 21 -10.05 -11.09 13.74
C GLU A 21 -10.10 -10.99 12.21
N TRP A 22 -9.92 -9.80 11.64
CA TRP A 22 -9.83 -9.63 10.19
C TRP A 22 -8.60 -10.31 9.59
N MET A 23 -7.43 -10.23 10.23
CA MET A 23 -6.20 -10.90 9.76
C MET A 23 -6.36 -12.43 9.73
N ASP A 24 -7.09 -12.99 10.68
CA ASP A 24 -7.40 -14.43 10.73
C ASP A 24 -8.53 -14.86 9.77
N ALA A 25 -9.24 -13.90 9.16
CA ALA A 25 -10.29 -14.15 8.18
C ALA A 25 -9.68 -14.44 6.79
N PRO A 26 -10.34 -15.22 5.92
CA PRO A 26 -9.82 -15.54 4.60
C PRO A 26 -9.61 -14.30 3.72
N GLU A 27 -10.39 -13.24 3.95
CA GLU A 27 -10.19 -11.94 3.30
C GLU A 27 -8.88 -11.26 3.74
N GLY A 28 -8.56 -11.30 5.04
CA GLY A 28 -7.32 -10.73 5.57
C GLY A 28 -6.09 -11.49 5.11
N GLU A 29 -6.13 -12.83 5.15
CA GLU A 29 -5.04 -13.67 4.63
C GLU A 29 -4.75 -13.39 3.15
N GLN A 30 -5.80 -13.26 2.32
CA GLN A 30 -5.65 -12.91 0.91
C GLN A 30 -5.08 -11.51 0.70
N SER A 31 -5.48 -10.54 1.52
CA SER A 31 -4.95 -9.18 1.45
C SER A 31 -3.47 -9.14 1.86
N ILE A 32 -3.10 -9.82 2.95
CA ILE A 32 -1.69 -9.90 3.38
C ILE A 32 -0.83 -10.58 2.31
N ALA A 33 -1.31 -11.70 1.75
CA ALA A 33 -0.58 -12.39 0.68
C ALA A 33 -0.42 -11.51 -0.57
N ALA A 34 -1.44 -10.73 -0.94
CA ALA A 34 -1.36 -9.79 -2.06
C ALA A 34 -0.42 -8.62 -1.76
N LEU A 35 -0.40 -8.12 -0.52
CA LEU A 35 0.53 -7.10 -0.05
C LEU A 35 1.98 -7.56 -0.19
N ASP A 36 2.32 -8.72 0.38
CA ASP A 36 3.67 -9.29 0.32
C ASP A 36 4.13 -9.45 -1.13
N LEU A 37 3.24 -9.97 -1.98
CA LEU A 37 3.49 -10.18 -3.40
C LEU A 37 3.74 -8.87 -4.16
N VAL A 38 3.00 -7.81 -3.85
CA VAL A 38 3.24 -6.48 -4.44
C VAL A 38 4.59 -5.91 -3.99
N PHE A 39 4.89 -6.01 -2.69
CA PHE A 39 6.16 -5.52 -2.13
C PHE A 39 7.36 -6.28 -2.71
N ASP A 40 7.26 -7.60 -2.87
CA ASP A 40 8.29 -8.41 -3.51
C ASP A 40 8.48 -8.05 -4.99
N ALA A 41 7.37 -7.91 -5.74
CA ALA A 41 7.42 -7.54 -7.15
C ALA A 41 8.03 -6.15 -7.39
N LEU A 42 7.83 -5.22 -6.45
CA LEU A 42 8.29 -3.84 -6.51
C LEU A 42 9.53 -3.55 -5.66
N ALA A 43 10.17 -4.57 -5.08
CA ALA A 43 11.33 -4.41 -4.19
C ALA A 43 12.52 -3.64 -4.81
N HIS A 44 12.64 -3.70 -6.13
CA HIS A 44 13.67 -2.99 -6.90
C HIS A 44 13.08 -1.93 -7.84
N ALA A 45 11.80 -1.59 -7.66
CA ALA A 45 11.15 -0.54 -8.39
C ALA A 45 11.38 0.82 -7.71
N GLY A 46 11.39 1.88 -8.51
CA GLY A 46 11.33 3.26 -8.05
C GLY A 46 10.02 3.92 -8.41
N VAL A 47 9.77 5.10 -7.84
CA VAL A 47 8.63 5.94 -8.18
C VAL A 47 9.12 7.19 -8.92
N ASP A 48 8.54 7.45 -10.10
CA ASP A 48 8.62 8.74 -10.78
C ASP A 48 7.31 9.50 -10.51
N ALA A 49 7.24 10.14 -9.35
CA ALA A 49 6.05 10.86 -8.91
C ALA A 49 5.73 12.06 -9.83
N GLY A 50 6.76 12.67 -10.43
CA GLY A 50 6.59 13.75 -11.40
C GLY A 50 5.85 13.33 -12.67
N GLN A 51 6.06 12.08 -13.13
CA GLN A 51 5.33 11.51 -14.27
C GLN A 51 4.18 10.59 -13.88
N ARG A 52 3.95 10.37 -12.57
CA ARG A 52 2.94 9.45 -12.04
C ARG A 52 3.12 8.02 -12.57
N LYS A 53 4.36 7.52 -12.51
CA LYS A 53 4.75 6.20 -13.01
C LYS A 53 5.59 5.43 -12.01
N ILE A 54 5.44 4.10 -12.04
CA ILE A 54 6.30 3.16 -11.35
C ILE A 54 7.41 2.75 -12.32
N VAL A 55 8.66 2.95 -11.91
CA VAL A 55 9.86 2.60 -12.65
C VAL A 55 10.29 1.21 -12.22
N TRP A 56 9.98 0.20 -13.03
CA TRP A 56 10.33 -1.19 -12.77
C TRP A 56 11.84 -1.43 -12.89
N ALA A 57 12.33 -2.52 -12.28
CA ALA A 57 13.74 -2.91 -12.33
C ALA A 57 14.27 -3.12 -13.76
N ASP A 58 13.40 -3.50 -14.71
CA ASP A 58 13.74 -3.61 -16.13
C ASP A 58 13.74 -2.26 -16.88
N GLY A 59 13.59 -1.14 -16.17
CA GLY A 59 13.59 0.23 -16.69
C GLY A 59 12.25 0.68 -17.30
N LYS A 60 11.25 -0.20 -17.38
CA LYS A 60 9.91 0.17 -17.87
C LYS A 60 9.18 1.07 -16.88
N ARG A 61 8.50 2.07 -17.43
CA ARG A 61 7.64 3.00 -16.67
C ARG A 61 6.19 2.62 -16.87
N LEU A 62 5.55 2.09 -15.85
CA LEU A 62 4.18 1.59 -15.89
C LEU A 62 3.26 2.43 -15.00
N SER A 63 1.98 2.56 -15.37
CA SER A 63 0.95 3.07 -14.46
C SER A 63 0.63 2.06 -13.35
N ILE A 64 -0.19 2.47 -12.38
CA ILE A 64 -0.72 1.58 -11.33
C ILE A 64 -1.44 0.39 -11.97
N GLU A 65 -2.39 0.65 -12.86
CA GLU A 65 -3.14 -0.39 -13.61
C GLU A 65 -2.24 -1.35 -14.39
N GLN A 66 -1.22 -0.81 -15.09
CA GLN A 66 -0.30 -1.63 -15.88
C GLN A 66 0.60 -2.49 -14.99
N SER A 67 0.99 -1.95 -13.84
CA SER A 67 1.79 -2.67 -12.84
C SER A 67 0.94 -3.78 -12.20
N ALA A 68 -0.29 -3.48 -11.80
CA ALA A 68 -1.20 -4.48 -11.26
C ALA A 68 -1.54 -5.58 -12.27
N ALA A 69 -1.78 -5.24 -13.54
CA ALA A 69 -2.02 -6.23 -14.58
C ALA A 69 -0.79 -7.13 -14.83
N ARG A 70 0.42 -6.59 -14.74
CA ARG A 70 1.66 -7.37 -14.83
C ARG A 70 1.78 -8.37 -13.68
N ILE A 71 1.59 -7.89 -12.46
CA ILE A 71 1.62 -8.72 -11.24
C ILE A 71 0.54 -9.80 -11.29
N GLN A 72 -0.68 -9.45 -11.70
CA GLN A 72 -1.78 -10.40 -11.87
C GLN A 72 -1.48 -11.47 -12.93
N ALA A 73 -0.77 -11.13 -14.00
CA ALA A 73 -0.39 -12.10 -15.02
C ALA A 73 0.56 -13.19 -14.49
N GLU A 74 1.40 -12.84 -13.52
CA GLU A 74 2.28 -13.77 -12.81
C GLU A 74 1.51 -14.54 -11.70
N HIS A 75 0.45 -13.93 -11.17
CA HIS A 75 -0.37 -14.47 -10.08
C HIS A 75 -1.88 -14.37 -10.37
N PRO A 76 -2.42 -15.20 -11.29
CA PRO A 76 -3.81 -15.08 -11.75
C PRO A 76 -4.86 -15.43 -10.69
N GLY A 77 -4.44 -16.00 -9.55
CA GLY A 77 -5.31 -16.31 -8.41
C GLY A 77 -5.66 -15.10 -7.54
N VAL A 78 -5.00 -13.97 -7.74
CA VAL A 78 -5.23 -12.75 -6.94
C VAL A 78 -6.07 -11.77 -7.76
N ALA A 79 -7.07 -11.15 -7.10
CA ALA A 79 -7.91 -10.15 -7.74
C ALA A 79 -7.08 -8.92 -8.13
N ARG A 80 -7.25 -8.45 -9.37
CA ARG A 80 -6.51 -7.29 -9.87
C ARG A 80 -6.77 -6.03 -9.04
N GLU A 81 -8.01 -5.81 -8.61
CA GLU A 81 -8.37 -4.64 -7.80
C GLU A 81 -7.61 -4.64 -6.46
N LEU A 82 -7.51 -5.81 -5.82
CA LEU A 82 -6.74 -5.98 -4.59
C LEU A 82 -5.25 -5.67 -4.80
N ILE A 83 -4.68 -6.09 -5.94
CA ILE A 83 -3.30 -5.74 -6.30
C ILE A 83 -3.17 -4.24 -6.51
N GLU A 84 -4.12 -3.59 -7.21
CA GLU A 84 -4.10 -2.14 -7.43
C GLU A 84 -4.10 -1.37 -6.11
N ASP A 85 -4.94 -1.76 -5.15
CA ASP A 85 -5.02 -1.13 -3.83
C ASP A 85 -3.69 -1.27 -3.06
N HIS A 86 -3.05 -2.43 -3.13
CA HIS A 86 -1.73 -2.63 -2.50
C HIS A 86 -0.59 -1.92 -3.24
N VAL A 87 -0.68 -1.76 -4.57
CA VAL A 87 0.28 -0.95 -5.34
C VAL A 87 0.18 0.53 -4.95
N VAL A 88 -1.04 1.03 -4.72
CA VAL A 88 -1.26 2.39 -4.19
C VAL A 88 -0.59 2.54 -2.82
N GLY A 89 -0.87 1.62 -1.89
CA GLY A 89 -0.26 1.65 -0.56
C GLY A 89 1.28 1.53 -0.59
N TRP A 90 1.83 0.77 -1.54
CA TRP A 90 3.28 0.70 -1.75
C TRP A 90 3.85 2.04 -2.23
N ILE A 91 3.16 2.76 -3.13
CA ILE A 91 3.57 4.09 -3.57
C ILE A 91 3.60 5.06 -2.38
N GLU A 92 2.56 5.08 -1.55
CA GLU A 92 2.48 5.92 -0.35
C GLU A 92 3.58 5.58 0.67
N SER A 93 3.99 4.31 0.74
CA SER A 93 5.09 3.85 1.60
C SER A 93 6.48 4.05 0.97
N CYS A 94 6.58 4.59 -0.24
CA CYS A 94 7.85 4.72 -0.96
C CYS A 94 8.72 5.81 -0.32
N ALA A 95 9.58 5.41 0.61
CA ALA A 95 10.57 6.29 1.25
C ALA A 95 11.98 5.77 0.93
N PRO A 96 12.69 6.37 -0.05
CA PRO A 96 14.07 5.98 -0.32
C PRO A 96 14.93 6.26 0.93
N GLU A 97 15.66 5.25 1.42
CA GLU A 97 16.51 5.38 2.63
C GLU A 97 17.58 6.48 2.50
N SER A 98 17.91 6.89 1.27
CA SER A 98 18.88 7.93 0.96
C SER A 98 18.29 9.35 0.81
N CYS A 99 16.97 9.51 0.95
CA CYS A 99 16.32 10.82 0.83
C CYS A 99 16.50 11.65 2.10
N SER A 100 16.71 12.96 1.95
CA SER A 100 16.62 13.90 3.05
C SER A 100 15.15 14.16 3.42
N GLU A 101 14.90 14.70 4.62
CA GLU A 101 13.55 15.08 5.07
C GLU A 101 12.82 15.96 4.03
N HIS A 102 13.51 16.97 3.48
CA HIS A 102 12.93 17.84 2.45
C HIS A 102 12.56 17.07 1.17
N GLN A 103 13.36 16.07 0.78
CA GLN A 103 13.07 15.26 -0.41
C GLN A 103 11.90 14.31 -0.17
N LEU A 104 11.71 13.83 1.07
CA LEU A 104 10.52 13.07 1.47
C LEU A 104 9.27 13.97 1.44
N GLU A 105 9.35 15.19 1.99
CA GLU A 105 8.24 16.16 1.93
C GLU A 105 7.86 16.53 0.49
N GLU A 106 8.85 16.70 -0.39
CA GLU A 106 8.61 16.93 -1.82
C GLU A 106 7.97 15.71 -2.50
N LEU A 107 8.40 14.51 -2.12
CA LEU A 107 7.84 13.27 -2.64
C LEU A 107 6.38 13.09 -2.21
N ASP A 108 6.07 13.29 -0.92
CA ASP A 108 4.71 13.22 -0.39
C ASP A 108 3.78 14.21 -1.11
N ARG A 109 4.24 15.45 -1.33
CA ARG A 109 3.49 16.49 -2.08
C ARG A 109 3.17 16.09 -3.52
N LEU A 110 3.94 15.19 -4.12
CA LEU A 110 3.70 14.67 -5.47
C LEU A 110 2.87 13.38 -5.45
N ILE A 111 3.05 12.54 -4.43
CA ILE A 111 2.37 11.25 -4.28
C ILE A 111 0.91 11.44 -3.84
N GLU A 112 0.64 12.25 -2.81
CA GLU A 112 -0.72 12.49 -2.31
C GLU A 112 -1.72 12.87 -3.43
N PRO A 113 -1.48 13.91 -4.26
CA PRO A 113 -2.41 14.27 -5.33
C PRO A 113 -2.41 13.28 -6.50
N TRP A 114 -1.41 12.41 -6.61
CA TRP A 114 -1.43 11.34 -7.62
C TRP A 114 -2.34 10.20 -7.16
N VAL A 115 -2.19 9.75 -5.91
CA VAL A 115 -3.01 8.70 -5.31
C VAL A 115 -4.48 9.13 -5.25
N ASP A 116 -4.77 10.33 -4.75
CA ASP A 116 -6.16 10.84 -4.65
C ASP A 116 -6.86 10.93 -6.02
N ASP A 117 -6.14 11.37 -7.05
CA ASP A 117 -6.65 11.45 -8.42
C ASP A 117 -6.89 10.05 -9.02
N TYR A 118 -6.02 9.10 -8.72
CA TYR A 118 -6.19 7.71 -9.14
C TYR A 118 -7.38 7.06 -8.44
N GLU A 119 -7.53 7.22 -7.12
CA GLU A 119 -8.67 6.69 -6.36
C GLU A 119 -9.98 7.33 -6.81
N SER A 120 -9.99 8.65 -7.05
CA SER A 120 -11.14 9.36 -7.60
C SER A 120 -11.55 8.83 -8.98
N THR A 121 -10.58 8.61 -9.87
CA THR A 121 -10.82 8.14 -11.25
C THR A 121 -11.21 6.65 -11.28
N SER A 122 -10.51 5.80 -10.54
CA SER A 122 -10.80 4.37 -10.46
C SER A 122 -12.18 4.11 -9.84
N ARG A 123 -12.53 4.83 -8.78
CA ARG A 123 -13.86 4.73 -8.14
C ARG A 123 -14.98 5.27 -9.03
N ALA A 124 -14.69 6.26 -9.89
CA ALA A 124 -15.62 6.71 -10.91
C ALA A 124 -15.79 5.70 -12.06
N GLY A 125 -14.73 4.97 -12.43
CA GLY A 125 -14.75 3.92 -13.45
C GLY A 125 -15.37 2.59 -12.99
N ARG A 126 -15.46 2.36 -11.68
CA ARG A 126 -16.11 1.17 -11.06
C ARG A 126 -17.63 1.33 -10.86
N LYS A 127 -18.23 2.46 -11.26
CA LYS A 127 -19.68 2.76 -11.13
C LYS A 127 -20.51 2.37 -12.35
#